data_AF-A0A351F2T5-F1
#
_entry.id   AF-A0A351F2T5-F1
#
_cell.length_a   1.000
_cell.length_b   1.000
_cell.length_c   1.000
_cell.angle_alpha   90.00
_cell.angle_beta   90.00
_cell.angle_gamma   90.00
#
_symmetry.space_group_name_H-M   'P 1'
#
loop_
_entity.id
_entity.type
_entity.pdbx_description
1 polymer ?
#
loop_
_entity_poly.entity_id
_entity_poly.type
_entity_poly.pdbx_seq_one_letter_code
_entity_poly.pdbx_strand_id
1 'polypeptide(L)'
;LFRSALATNRGNEIVEGKIFENLKNNIENISNITFIPPFKPIIELIEQKTSWFNSDKDIMNGFRAVEWCIEHNLLQQGYTMLQENIFTYYCHIAGLNYKNINDRKIVSDAFYAINNKLKNDDPKVKLVQQLISFEMAKLYESLTQDRNDINHAGFKRANSADNLRNNLLSKWNKCKILLKLSQL
;
A
#
# COMPACT_ATOMS: atom_id res chain seq x y z
N LEU A 1 1.41 15.41 9.87
CA LEU A 1 0.79 15.10 8.55
C LEU A 1 1.11 13.67 8.10
N PHE A 2 2.38 13.33 7.85
CA PHE A 2 2.79 11.95 7.49
C PHE A 2 2.22 10.86 8.43
N ARG A 3 2.42 10.99 9.75
CA ARG A 3 1.86 10.07 10.75
C ARG A 3 0.34 9.95 10.62
N SER A 4 -0.37 11.05 10.45
CA SER A 4 -1.84 11.08 10.36
C SER A 4 -2.33 10.35 9.11
N ALA A 5 -1.67 10.57 7.96
CA ALA A 5 -2.00 9.91 6.71
C ALA A 5 -1.82 8.38 6.82
N LEU A 6 -0.72 7.90 7.40
CA LEU A 6 -0.52 6.47 7.65
C LEU A 6 -1.50 5.91 8.67
N ALA A 7 -1.67 6.56 9.82
CA ALA A 7 -2.54 6.10 10.89
C ALA A 7 -3.99 5.93 10.44
N THR A 8 -4.42 6.73 9.45
CA THR A 8 -5.78 6.72 8.91
C THR A 8 -5.88 6.18 7.48
N ASN A 9 -4.83 5.53 6.96
CA ASN A 9 -4.80 4.93 5.61
C ASN A 9 -5.21 5.90 4.48
N ARG A 10 -4.75 7.15 4.51
CA ARG A 10 -5.05 8.16 3.48
C ARG A 10 -4.16 7.95 2.26
N GLY A 11 -4.42 6.86 1.53
CA GLY A 11 -3.67 6.47 0.34
C GLY A 11 -3.56 7.58 -0.71
N ASN A 12 -4.62 8.37 -0.90
CA ASN A 12 -4.56 9.53 -1.80
C ASN A 12 -3.51 10.56 -1.37
N GLU A 13 -3.44 10.93 -0.09
CA GLU A 13 -2.44 11.90 0.40
C GLU A 13 -1.01 11.35 0.24
N ILE A 14 -0.84 10.05 0.44
CA ILE A 14 0.44 9.34 0.28
C ILE A 14 0.86 9.32 -1.19
N VAL A 15 -0.06 9.01 -2.11
CA VAL A 15 0.22 9.01 -3.55
C VAL A 15 0.51 10.42 -4.07
N GLU A 16 -0.18 11.45 -3.58
CA GLU A 16 0.05 12.84 -4.04
C GLU A 16 1.40 13.43 -3.58
N GLY A 17 2.11 12.79 -2.64
CA GLY A 17 3.51 13.11 -2.34
C GLY A 17 3.75 14.35 -1.46
N LYS A 18 2.87 15.36 -1.49
CA LYS A 18 3.02 16.65 -0.76
C LYS A 18 3.28 16.52 0.74
N ILE A 19 2.81 15.44 1.38
CA ILE A 19 3.08 15.20 2.80
C ILE A 19 4.57 14.91 3.07
N PHE A 20 5.29 14.36 2.09
CA PHE A 20 6.72 14.05 2.16
C PHE A 20 7.59 15.26 1.85
N GLU A 21 7.15 16.12 0.93
CA GLU A 21 7.77 17.43 0.70
C GLU A 21 7.79 18.25 2.00
N ASN A 22 6.64 18.36 2.66
CA ASN A 22 6.52 19.04 3.94
C ASN A 22 7.39 18.39 5.03
N LEU A 23 7.49 17.06 5.03
CA LEU A 23 8.34 16.34 5.98
C LEU A 23 9.82 16.68 5.76
N LYS A 24 10.29 16.65 4.51
CA LYS A 24 11.65 17.00 4.13
C LYS A 24 11.99 18.44 4.54
N ASN A 25 11.13 19.40 4.20
CA ASN A 25 11.33 20.81 4.58
C ASN A 25 11.41 21.00 6.10
N ASN A 26 10.59 20.26 6.88
CA ASN A 26 10.65 20.32 8.33
C ASN A 26 11.96 19.73 8.89
N ILE A 27 12.45 18.64 8.31
CA ILE A 27 13.74 18.03 8.69
C ILE A 27 14.88 19.02 8.41
N GLU A 28 14.91 19.62 7.21
CA GLU A 28 15.92 20.61 6.83
C GLU A 28 15.89 21.84 7.76
N ASN A 29 14.69 22.35 8.08
CA ASN A 29 14.54 23.47 9.01
C ASN A 29 15.05 23.15 10.43
N ILE A 30 14.75 21.95 10.96
CA ILE A 30 15.23 21.53 12.28
C ILE A 30 16.76 21.43 12.28
N SER A 31 17.34 20.88 11.21
CA SER A 31 18.80 20.79 11.04
C SER A 31 19.48 22.16 11.02
N ASN A 32 18.80 23.20 10.52
CA ASN A 32 19.34 24.55 10.38
C ASN A 32 19.12 25.46 11.60
N ILE A 33 18.02 25.30 12.35
CA ILE A 33 17.60 26.26 13.40
C ILE A 33 18.24 25.96 14.77
N THR A 34 18.49 24.70 15.12
CA THR A 34 19.00 24.35 16.44
C THR A 34 20.00 23.18 16.36
N PHE A 35 21.27 23.50 16.12
CA PHE A 35 22.32 22.48 16.20
C PHE A 35 22.53 22.07 17.66
N ILE A 36 21.87 21.00 18.08
CA ILE A 36 22.16 20.28 19.32
C ILE A 36 22.88 18.99 18.88
N PRO A 37 24.23 18.91 19.00
CA PRO A 37 25.01 17.80 18.46
C PRO A 37 24.48 16.40 18.81
N PRO A 38 23.94 16.15 20.03
CA PRO A 38 23.32 14.87 20.37
C PRO A 38 22.13 14.45 19.50
N PHE A 39 21.39 15.38 18.89
CA PHE A 39 20.22 15.06 18.06
C PHE A 39 20.54 14.82 16.59
N LYS A 40 21.74 15.20 16.12
CA LYS A 40 22.15 15.01 14.72
C LYS A 40 21.95 13.56 14.23
N PRO A 41 22.38 12.52 14.96
CA PRO A 41 22.19 11.13 14.49
C PRO A 41 20.72 10.73 14.37
N ILE A 42 19.84 11.30 15.20
CA ILE A 42 18.40 11.00 15.16
C ILE A 42 17.76 11.65 13.94
N ILE A 43 18.14 12.89 13.63
CA ILE A 43 17.63 13.61 12.45
C ILE A 43 18.08 12.91 11.16
N GLU A 44 19.35 12.54 11.06
CA GLU A 44 19.89 11.78 9.92
C GLU A 44 19.18 10.43 9.75
N LEU A 45 18.84 9.73 10.84
CA LEU A 45 18.07 8.49 10.77
C LEU A 45 16.64 8.72 10.26
N ILE A 46 15.98 9.80 10.68
CA ILE A 46 14.63 10.15 10.18
C ILE A 46 14.70 10.47 8.69
N GLU A 47 15.67 11.27 8.27
CA GLU A 47 15.90 11.61 6.87
C GLU A 47 16.13 10.35 6.04
N GLN A 48 17.05 9.48 6.48
CA GLN A 48 17.35 8.21 5.81
C GLN A 48 16.09 7.34 5.65
N LYS A 49 15.33 7.12 6.73
CA LYS A 49 14.12 6.28 6.72
C LYS A 49 12.98 6.86 5.88
N THR A 50 13.00 8.15 5.58
CA THR A 50 11.91 8.82 4.84
C THR A 50 12.31 9.20 3.41
N SER A 51 13.60 9.14 3.09
CA SER A 51 14.20 9.54 1.81
C SER A 51 13.65 8.82 0.57
N TRP A 52 13.21 7.57 0.70
CA TRP A 52 12.65 6.81 -0.41
C TRP A 52 11.24 7.25 -0.84
N PHE A 53 10.52 8.04 -0.04
CA PHE A 53 9.21 8.55 -0.44
C PHE A 53 9.37 9.70 -1.43
N ASN A 54 8.61 9.65 -2.52
CA ASN A 54 8.60 10.71 -3.51
C ASN A 54 7.73 11.88 -3.05
N SER A 55 8.24 13.10 -3.19
CA SER A 55 7.50 14.34 -2.92
C SER A 55 6.51 14.67 -4.05
N ASP A 56 6.79 14.19 -5.26
CA ASP A 56 5.86 14.24 -6.38
C ASP A 56 4.82 13.13 -6.32
N LYS A 57 3.78 13.28 -7.14
CA LYS A 57 2.74 12.27 -7.28
C LYS A 57 3.32 10.96 -7.80
N ASP A 58 3.25 9.92 -6.97
CA ASP A 58 3.79 8.60 -7.27
C ASP A 58 2.95 7.49 -6.61
N ILE A 59 2.38 6.60 -7.43
CA ILE A 59 1.60 5.45 -6.93
C ILE A 59 2.46 4.51 -6.06
N MET A 60 3.78 4.49 -6.29
CA MET A 60 4.72 3.66 -5.55
C MET A 60 4.89 4.11 -4.10
N ASN A 61 4.56 5.36 -3.76
CA ASN A 61 4.51 5.81 -2.37
C ASN A 61 3.54 4.97 -1.54
N GLY A 62 2.47 4.48 -2.14
CA GLY A 62 1.54 3.58 -1.47
C GLY A 62 2.18 2.25 -1.05
N PHE A 63 3.03 1.69 -1.90
CA PHE A 63 3.78 0.46 -1.60
C PHE A 63 4.94 0.71 -0.63
N ARG A 64 5.65 1.85 -0.72
CA ARG A 64 6.63 2.27 0.30
C ARG A 64 5.99 2.40 1.68
N ALA A 65 4.75 2.88 1.73
CA ALA A 65 3.98 2.94 2.97
C ALA A 65 3.63 1.55 3.52
N VAL A 66 3.45 0.53 2.68
CA VAL A 66 3.28 -0.87 3.14
C VAL A 66 4.54 -1.35 3.84
N GLU A 67 5.71 -1.11 3.24
CA GLU A 67 6.99 -1.50 3.83
C GLU A 67 7.23 -0.78 5.16
N TRP A 68 6.96 0.52 5.22
CA TRP A 68 6.96 1.28 6.47
C TRP A 68 6.05 0.66 7.53
N CYS A 69 4.82 0.26 7.16
CA CYS A 69 3.89 -0.36 8.08
C CYS A 69 4.41 -1.71 8.61
N ILE A 70 5.07 -2.51 7.78
CA ILE A 70 5.67 -3.79 8.18
C ILE A 70 6.82 -3.55 9.16
N GLU A 71 7.74 -2.64 8.83
CA GLU A 71 8.89 -2.30 9.69
C GLU A 71 8.49 -1.81 11.08
N HIS A 72 7.37 -1.08 11.16
CA HIS A 72 6.92 -0.43 12.40
C HIS A 72 5.73 -1.14 13.06
N ASN A 73 5.45 -2.41 12.71
CA ASN A 73 4.38 -3.22 13.29
C ASN A 73 2.97 -2.60 13.20
N LEU A 74 2.71 -1.78 12.17
CA LEU A 74 1.40 -1.19 11.89
C LEU A 74 0.56 -2.15 11.05
N LEU A 75 0.25 -3.34 11.61
CA LEU A 75 -0.29 -4.47 10.86
C LEU A 75 -1.62 -4.13 10.14
N GLN A 76 -2.58 -3.52 10.84
CA GLN A 76 -3.88 -3.19 10.26
C GLN A 76 -3.74 -2.21 9.07
N GLN A 77 -2.88 -1.20 9.23
CA GLN A 77 -2.57 -0.24 8.16
C GLN A 77 -1.85 -0.94 7.00
N GLY A 78 -0.85 -1.79 7.28
CA GLY A 78 -0.12 -2.53 6.25
C GLY A 78 -1.01 -3.41 5.39
N TYR A 79 -1.94 -4.15 6.01
CA TYR A 79 -2.94 -4.96 5.29
C TYR A 79 -3.86 -4.09 4.42
N THR A 80 -4.39 -3.00 4.98
CA THR A 80 -5.28 -2.09 4.26
C THR A 80 -4.57 -1.41 3.09
N MET A 81 -3.38 -0.87 3.34
CA MET A 81 -2.55 -0.20 2.33
C MET A 81 -2.12 -1.17 1.22
N LEU A 82 -1.72 -2.40 1.54
CA LEU A 82 -1.35 -3.37 0.51
C LEU A 82 -2.53 -3.69 -0.42
N GLN A 83 -3.71 -3.90 0.16
CA GLN A 83 -4.93 -4.18 -0.59
C GLN A 83 -5.32 -3.03 -1.52
N GLU A 84 -5.37 -1.81 -0.97
CA GLU A 84 -5.76 -0.60 -1.71
C GLU A 84 -4.76 -0.21 -2.80
N ASN A 85 -3.46 -0.44 -2.57
CA ASN A 85 -2.43 -0.11 -3.55
C ASN A 85 -2.34 -1.13 -4.69
N ILE A 86 -2.65 -2.41 -4.45
CA ILE A 86 -2.86 -3.38 -5.54
C ILE A 86 -3.98 -2.89 -6.48
N PHE A 87 -5.11 -2.46 -5.92
CA PHE A 87 -6.21 -1.89 -6.70
C PHE A 87 -5.80 -0.65 -7.49
N THR A 88 -5.11 0.28 -6.82
CA THR A 88 -4.65 1.55 -7.39
C THR A 88 -3.66 1.30 -8.54
N TYR A 89 -2.76 0.34 -8.37
CA TYR A 89 -1.82 -0.10 -9.40
C TYR A 89 -2.55 -0.61 -10.64
N TYR A 90 -3.51 -1.54 -10.48
CA TYR A 90 -4.25 -2.09 -11.62
C TYR A 90 -5.15 -1.05 -12.31
N CYS A 91 -5.72 -0.10 -11.56
CA CYS A 91 -6.37 1.05 -12.18
C CYS A 91 -5.37 1.83 -13.05
N HIS A 92 -4.20 2.17 -12.50
CA HIS A 92 -3.19 2.96 -13.19
C HIS A 92 -2.70 2.30 -14.49
N ILE A 93 -2.30 1.02 -14.45
CA ILE A 93 -1.78 0.33 -15.64
C ILE A 93 -2.86 0.02 -16.68
N ALA A 94 -4.13 -0.01 -16.28
CA ALA A 94 -5.27 -0.13 -17.20
C ALA A 94 -5.74 1.22 -17.77
N GLY A 95 -5.10 2.33 -17.42
CA GLY A 95 -5.51 3.68 -17.84
C GLY A 95 -6.81 4.17 -17.18
N LEU A 96 -7.19 3.59 -16.05
CA LEU A 96 -8.39 3.92 -15.29
C LEU A 96 -8.07 4.92 -14.16
N ASN A 97 -9.09 5.70 -13.76
CA ASN A 97 -8.95 6.63 -12.65
C ASN A 97 -9.19 5.93 -11.31
N TYR A 98 -8.13 5.67 -10.56
CA TYR A 98 -8.21 5.03 -9.24
C TYR A 98 -8.97 5.84 -8.17
N LYS A 99 -9.33 7.11 -8.44
CA LYS A 99 -10.21 7.94 -7.59
C LYS A 99 -11.68 7.84 -7.99
N ASN A 100 -12.01 7.28 -9.15
CA ASN A 100 -13.37 7.10 -9.63
C ASN A 100 -13.93 5.74 -9.21
N ILE A 101 -15.11 5.73 -8.59
CA ILE A 101 -15.71 4.50 -8.05
C ILE A 101 -16.09 3.47 -9.12
N ASN A 102 -16.54 3.91 -10.30
CA ASN A 102 -16.92 3.02 -11.40
C ASN A 102 -15.68 2.35 -12.01
N ASP A 103 -14.61 3.11 -12.17
CA ASP A 103 -13.32 2.59 -12.63
C ASP A 103 -12.74 1.57 -11.65
N ARG A 104 -12.79 1.85 -10.35
CA ARG A 104 -12.40 0.87 -9.32
C ARG A 104 -13.26 -0.38 -9.35
N LYS A 105 -14.56 -0.25 -9.63
CA LYS A 105 -15.47 -1.38 -9.76
C LYS A 105 -15.07 -2.31 -10.91
N ILE A 106 -14.58 -1.79 -12.04
CA ILE A 106 -14.07 -2.62 -13.15
C ILE A 106 -12.95 -3.55 -12.66
N VAL A 107 -11.99 -3.02 -11.92
CA VAL A 107 -10.88 -3.83 -11.35
C VAL A 107 -11.42 -4.85 -10.34
N SER A 108 -12.42 -4.47 -9.55
CA SER A 108 -13.03 -5.37 -8.56
C SER A 108 -13.73 -6.54 -9.23
N ASP A 109 -14.48 -6.25 -10.29
CA ASP A 109 -15.19 -7.25 -11.08
C ASP A 109 -14.20 -8.17 -11.82
N ALA A 110 -13.05 -7.66 -12.25
CA ALA A 110 -11.98 -8.47 -12.83
C ALA A 110 -11.40 -9.47 -11.82
N PHE A 111 -11.03 -9.02 -10.62
CA PHE A 111 -10.58 -9.90 -9.53
C PHE A 111 -11.63 -10.96 -9.19
N TYR A 112 -12.90 -10.55 -9.07
CA TYR A 112 -14.01 -11.45 -8.78
C TYR A 112 -14.19 -12.51 -9.88
N ALA A 113 -14.17 -12.10 -11.15
CA ALA A 113 -14.35 -12.99 -12.28
C ALA A 113 -13.19 -14.00 -12.40
N ILE A 114 -11.95 -13.60 -12.15
CA ILE A 114 -10.80 -14.53 -12.12
C ILE A 114 -10.96 -15.58 -11.01
N ASN A 115 -11.26 -15.14 -9.79
CA ASN A 115 -11.36 -16.05 -8.64
C ASN A 115 -12.52 -17.05 -8.76
N ASN A 116 -13.61 -16.66 -9.43
CA ASN A 116 -14.81 -17.49 -9.62
C ASN A 116 -14.88 -18.13 -11.01
N LYS A 117 -13.86 -17.97 -11.87
CA LYS A 117 -13.81 -18.47 -13.25
C LYS A 117 -15.04 -18.05 -14.08
N LEU A 118 -15.52 -16.83 -13.86
CA LEU A 118 -16.69 -16.30 -14.54
C LEU A 118 -16.30 -15.63 -15.85
N LYS A 119 -17.16 -15.76 -16.85
CA LYS A 119 -17.13 -14.90 -18.03
C LYS A 119 -17.77 -13.57 -17.66
N ASN A 120 -17.14 -12.47 -18.06
CA ASN A 120 -17.70 -11.13 -17.96
C ASN A 120 -17.73 -10.54 -19.37
N ASP A 121 -18.85 -9.99 -19.82
CA ASP A 121 -18.99 -9.46 -21.19
C ASP A 121 -18.59 -8.00 -21.35
N ASP A 122 -18.34 -7.28 -20.25
CA ASP A 122 -17.81 -5.92 -20.28
C ASP A 122 -16.37 -5.92 -20.86
N PRO A 123 -16.12 -5.23 -21.99
CA PRO A 123 -14.80 -5.17 -22.61
C PRO A 123 -13.70 -4.61 -21.69
N LYS A 124 -14.04 -3.65 -20.82
CA LYS A 124 -13.08 -3.07 -19.87
C LYS A 124 -12.70 -4.07 -18.79
N VAL A 125 -13.66 -4.85 -18.29
CA VAL A 125 -13.36 -5.91 -17.32
C VAL A 125 -12.46 -6.97 -17.95
N LYS A 126 -12.76 -7.41 -19.19
CA LYS A 126 -11.91 -8.36 -19.92
C LYS A 126 -10.47 -7.86 -20.07
N LEU A 127 -10.30 -6.58 -20.41
CA LEU A 127 -8.99 -5.95 -20.54
C LEU A 127 -8.21 -6.02 -19.20
N VAL A 128 -8.85 -5.63 -18.09
CA VAL A 128 -8.21 -5.68 -16.77
C VAL A 128 -7.89 -7.12 -16.35
N GLN A 129 -8.76 -8.10 -16.66
CA GLN A 129 -8.51 -9.50 -16.35
C GLN A 129 -7.24 -10.03 -17.02
N GLN A 130 -6.89 -9.54 -18.21
CA GLN A 130 -5.65 -9.92 -18.91
C GLN A 130 -4.39 -9.37 -18.22
N LEU A 131 -4.52 -8.29 -17.44
CA LEU A 131 -3.42 -7.70 -16.69
C LEU A 131 -3.17 -8.41 -15.35
N ILE A 132 -4.20 -9.03 -14.76
CA ILE A 132 -4.15 -9.67 -13.45
C ILE A 132 -3.83 -11.16 -13.60
N SER A 133 -2.71 -11.60 -13.05
CA SER A 133 -2.40 -13.04 -13.00
C SER A 133 -3.31 -13.78 -12.02
N PHE A 134 -3.51 -15.08 -12.24
CA PHE A 134 -4.27 -15.93 -11.33
C PHE A 134 -3.65 -15.94 -9.92
N GLU A 135 -2.31 -15.94 -9.83
CA GLU A 135 -1.57 -15.89 -8.57
C GLU A 135 -1.83 -14.58 -7.82
N MET A 136 -1.94 -13.46 -8.53
CA MET A 136 -2.29 -12.17 -7.92
C MET A 136 -3.73 -12.19 -7.41
N ALA A 137 -4.68 -12.73 -8.17
CA ALA A 137 -6.06 -12.83 -7.74
C ALA A 137 -6.22 -13.68 -6.46
N LYS A 138 -5.46 -14.79 -6.36
CA LYS A 138 -5.40 -15.63 -5.16
C LYS A 138 -4.70 -14.96 -3.98
N LEU A 139 -3.61 -14.23 -4.23
CA LEU A 139 -2.95 -13.43 -3.22
C LEU A 139 -3.91 -12.39 -2.63
N TYR A 140 -4.63 -11.68 -3.50
CA TYR A 140 -5.59 -10.65 -3.11
C TYR A 140 -6.76 -11.21 -2.29
N GLU A 141 -7.29 -12.38 -2.68
CA GLU A 141 -8.33 -13.08 -1.91
C GLU A 141 -7.85 -13.45 -0.50
N SER A 142 -6.65 -14.04 -0.39
CA SER A 142 -6.07 -14.38 0.92
C SER A 142 -5.76 -13.14 1.76
N LEU A 143 -5.26 -12.06 1.15
CA LEU A 143 -5.03 -10.78 1.82
C LEU A 143 -6.32 -10.21 2.41
N THR A 144 -7.42 -10.31 1.67
CA THR A 144 -8.75 -9.86 2.10
C THR A 144 -9.21 -10.59 3.37
N GLN A 145 -8.95 -11.90 3.47
CA GLN A 145 -9.34 -12.70 4.64
C GLN A 145 -8.59 -12.25 5.90
N ASP A 146 -7.27 -12.09 5.83
CA ASP A 146 -6.46 -11.63 6.98
C ASP A 146 -6.81 -10.19 7.39
N ARG A 147 -7.00 -9.30 6.41
CA ARG A 147 -7.42 -7.91 6.67
C ARG A 147 -8.77 -7.87 7.38
N ASN A 148 -9.70 -8.75 7.00
CA ASN A 148 -11.01 -8.85 7.63
C ASN A 148 -10.96 -9.47 9.03
N ASP A 149 -10.04 -10.39 9.32
CA ASP A 149 -9.79 -10.91 10.67
C ASP A 149 -9.45 -9.75 11.64
N ILE A 150 -8.45 -8.95 11.29
CA ILE A 150 -8.03 -7.78 12.09
C ILE A 150 -9.18 -6.77 12.21
N ASN A 151 -9.84 -6.43 11.10
CA ASN A 151 -10.89 -5.42 11.10
C ASN A 151 -12.17 -5.86 11.80
N HIS A 152 -12.39 -7.17 11.95
CA HIS A 152 -13.47 -7.73 12.75
C HIS A 152 -13.01 -8.09 14.18
N ALA A 153 -11.86 -7.55 14.62
CA ALA A 153 -11.37 -7.65 15.99
C ALA A 153 -11.32 -9.08 16.55
N GLY A 154 -11.05 -10.08 15.71
CA GLY A 154 -10.90 -11.46 16.17
C GLY A 154 -12.23 -12.21 16.42
N PHE A 155 -13.40 -11.58 16.28
CA PHE A 155 -14.68 -12.19 16.70
C PHE A 155 -15.11 -13.43 15.88
N LYS A 156 -14.68 -13.53 14.62
CA LYS A 156 -15.01 -14.67 13.72
C LYS A 156 -13.87 -15.68 13.59
N ARG A 157 -12.65 -15.17 13.65
CA ARG A 157 -11.35 -15.86 13.58
C ARG A 157 -10.39 -14.90 14.24
N ALA A 158 -9.44 -15.40 15.03
CA ALA A 158 -8.43 -14.59 15.70
C ALA A 158 -7.05 -15.20 15.47
N ASN A 159 -6.39 -14.82 14.38
CA ASN A 159 -4.99 -15.18 14.17
C ASN A 159 -4.09 -14.50 15.22
N SER A 160 -3.00 -15.17 15.59
CA SER A 160 -2.00 -14.57 16.47
C SER A 160 -1.31 -13.38 15.77
N ALA A 161 -0.78 -12.45 16.57
CA ALA A 161 -0.03 -11.30 16.06
C ALA A 161 1.16 -11.73 15.19
N ASP A 162 1.87 -12.79 15.59
CA ASP A 162 3.01 -13.32 14.82
C ASP A 162 2.58 -13.93 13.49
N ASN A 163 1.46 -14.65 13.46
CA ASN A 163 0.90 -15.17 12.21
C ASN A 163 0.49 -14.02 11.27
N LEU A 164 -0.16 -12.98 11.79
CA LEU A 164 -0.53 -11.80 10.99
C LEU A 164 0.70 -11.07 10.45
N ARG A 165 1.76 -10.92 11.26
CA ARG A 165 3.03 -10.32 10.82
C ARG A 165 3.68 -11.14 9.71
N ASN A 166 3.82 -12.45 9.91
CA ASN A 166 4.44 -13.34 8.93
C ASN A 166 3.62 -13.44 7.64
N ASN A 167 2.29 -13.46 7.76
CA ASN A 167 1.39 -13.47 6.62
C ASN A 167 1.47 -12.18 5.81
N LEU A 168 1.49 -11.01 6.47
CA LEU A 168 1.64 -9.73 5.79
C LEU A 168 2.97 -9.65 5.05
N LEU A 169 4.08 -10.03 5.70
CA LEU A 169 5.42 -10.03 5.10
C LEU A 169 5.50 -10.98 3.89
N SER A 170 4.98 -12.19 4.02
CA SER A 170 4.93 -13.19 2.93
C SER A 170 4.11 -12.69 1.74
N LYS A 171 2.92 -12.11 2.01
CA LYS A 171 2.07 -11.52 0.97
C LYS A 171 2.72 -10.30 0.31
N TRP A 172 3.39 -9.45 1.08
CA TRP A 172 4.15 -8.33 0.55
C TRP A 172 5.24 -8.80 -0.42
N ASN A 173 6.07 -9.75 0.00
CA ASN A 173 7.15 -10.30 -0.84
C ASN A 173 6.61 -10.93 -2.13
N LYS A 174 5.53 -11.71 -2.05
CA LYS A 174 4.90 -12.28 -3.24
C LYS A 174 4.29 -11.20 -4.15
N CYS A 175 3.71 -10.15 -3.58
CA CYS A 175 3.21 -9.00 -4.34
C CYS A 175 4.33 -8.30 -5.11
N LYS A 176 5.48 -8.02 -4.45
CA LYS A 176 6.66 -7.42 -5.09
C LYS A 176 7.11 -8.21 -6.33
N ILE A 177 7.16 -9.53 -6.21
CA ILE A 177 7.54 -10.43 -7.31
C ILE A 177 6.52 -10.34 -8.46
N LEU A 178 5.23 -10.47 -8.15
CA LEU A 178 4.16 -10.49 -9.15
C LEU A 178 4.02 -9.16 -9.90
N LEU A 179 4.25 -8.04 -9.21
CA LEU A 179 4.18 -6.70 -9.79
C LEU A 179 5.54 -6.23 -10.34
N LYS A 180 6.60 -7.03 -10.23
CA LYS A 180 7.98 -6.68 -10.64
C LYS A 180 8.45 -5.34 -10.06
N LEU A 181 8.21 -5.12 -8.77
CA LEU A 181 8.59 -3.89 -8.07
C LEU A 181 10.11 -3.88 -7.76
N SER A 182 10.96 -3.98 -8.78
CA SER A 182 12.41 -4.18 -8.66
C SER A 182 13.18 -3.00 -8.06
N GLN A 183 12.49 -1.94 -7.64
CA GLN A 183 13.03 -0.73 -7.01
C GLN A 183 12.40 -0.42 -5.64
N LEU A 184 11.69 -1.40 -5.04
CA LEU A 184 11.21 -1.38 -3.65
C LEU A 184 11.82 -2.53 -2.84
#